data_AF-A0A4S9BV20-F1
#
_entry.id   AF-A0A4S9BV20-F1
#
_cell.length_a   1.000
_cell.length_b   1.000
_cell.length_c   1.000
_cell.angle_alpha   90.00
_cell.angle_beta   90.00
_cell.angle_gamma   90.00
#
_symmetry.space_group_name_H-M   'P 1'
#
loop_
_entity.id
_entity.type
_entity.pdbx_description
1 polymer ?
#
loop_
_entity_poly.entity_id
_entity_poly.type
_entity_poly.pdbx_seq_one_letter_code
_entity_poly.pdbx_strand_id
1 'polypeptide(L)'
;MPFRRHLTFGDHVPQDIKQTDQMPAIIETPQWSAPVDYESRNVVVLGGGVLGRRIGYNVVIRDITQKQCDEALQYISENVAAFAIKATTGRSSGTVSATLDLEYALQGAWIVFECVPEILELKIDTFAELERLAPRDCILASNSSSYKSSEMITIPRLASSIVMPPVNRVVELMTDGHTFPELIQWLSDRHAEAGLSPYIAVKESTGFIFNRIWAAIKRECLMVLAEGVSTPEQLDKAWMEILGCSFGPCMSMDSVGLDTVALIEKHYIKERGLGSEFTVDYLQKQYLDHGKLGMKSDKGGLYPRVQPKVVPAVPTTAALGPEKGLVVLDMGLGQPLAGKGPAEIVYSGRLLEVSLDGKTQRVISKNLPLPDGVDFCDNKLYYTNMGIPSQNDGSIVSVNLDDKGGTTIIPPGKIYTPKQISIDQIAKKLYVADREGCRIWRSNTDGSNLEMIIDTNTLPAERTTPGDIMSQCVGVTVAPKLGKFFWTQKGPSKGNLGRIFSANIDFPTGCTALDREDICTIADKLPECIDLDYVEASNTLYWTDRGEVPFGNCLYKAQLDDQGRMAEKPQILAQNYNEAIGLKVDAENDVIYVTDLGGSIWRCRMDGSDKRKVLDEQTSCFTGLTLV
;
A
#
# COMPACT_ATOMS: atom_id res chain seq x y z
N MET A 1 -54.28 37.19 19.02
CA MET A 1 -54.22 38.59 18.54
C MET A 1 -52.92 39.24 19.04
N PRO A 2 -52.39 40.28 18.37
CA PRO A 2 -50.99 40.68 18.52
C PRO A 2 -50.77 41.92 19.38
N PHE A 3 -49.52 42.14 19.81
CA PHE A 3 -49.00 43.47 20.11
C PHE A 3 -47.91 43.84 19.09
N ARG A 4 -48.24 44.77 18.19
CA ARG A 4 -47.24 45.52 17.42
C ARG A 4 -46.61 46.57 18.33
N ARG A 5 -45.35 46.91 18.10
CA ARG A 5 -44.85 48.28 18.29
C ARG A 5 -44.24 48.74 16.98
N HIS A 6 -44.69 49.90 16.50
CA HIS A 6 -44.03 50.62 15.42
C HIS A 6 -42.83 51.38 15.98
N LEU A 7 -41.76 51.46 15.20
CA LEU A 7 -40.82 52.56 15.27
C LEU A 7 -40.84 53.25 13.90
N THR A 8 -40.99 54.57 13.92
CA THR A 8 -41.10 55.41 12.73
C THR A 8 -39.74 55.93 12.33
N PHE A 9 -39.48 56.02 11.02
CA PHE A 9 -38.39 56.83 10.49
C PHE A 9 -38.64 58.31 10.81
N GLY A 10 -37.57 59.08 10.97
CA GLY A 10 -37.60 60.52 11.14
C GLY A 10 -36.41 61.14 10.43
N ASP A 11 -36.68 61.96 9.42
CA ASP A 11 -35.65 62.54 8.55
C ASP A 11 -34.93 63.71 9.22
N HIS A 12 -33.60 63.64 9.33
CA HIS A 12 -32.74 64.80 9.59
C HIS A 12 -31.46 64.70 8.75
N VAL A 13 -31.32 65.64 7.80
CA VAL A 13 -30.16 65.80 6.93
C VAL A 13 -29.48 67.13 7.25
N PRO A 14 -28.18 67.13 7.60
CA PRO A 14 -27.31 68.28 7.42
C PRO A 14 -26.66 68.24 6.02
N GLN A 15 -26.64 69.37 5.32
CA GLN A 15 -25.91 69.53 4.05
C GLN A 15 -24.45 69.98 4.29
N ASP A 16 -23.72 70.18 3.19
CA ASP A 16 -22.45 70.91 3.08
C ASP A 16 -21.16 70.26 3.62
N ILE A 17 -20.63 69.32 2.82
CA ILE A 17 -19.18 69.27 2.53
C ILE A 17 -19.00 69.48 1.02
N LYS A 18 -17.99 70.28 0.64
CA LYS A 18 -17.83 70.81 -0.71
C LYS A 18 -17.41 69.74 -1.73
N GLN A 19 -17.97 69.86 -2.93
CA GLN A 19 -17.59 69.11 -4.11
C GLN A 19 -16.16 69.48 -4.55
N THR A 20 -15.27 68.49 -4.59
CA THR A 20 -13.97 68.55 -5.27
C THR A 20 -13.95 67.48 -6.35
N ASP A 21 -14.12 67.88 -7.61
CA ASP A 21 -14.18 66.95 -8.73
C ASP A 21 -12.80 66.36 -9.05
N GLN A 22 -12.49 65.24 -8.41
CA GLN A 22 -11.64 64.21 -8.99
C GLN A 22 -12.44 62.91 -8.96
N MET A 23 -12.85 62.43 -10.13
CA MET A 23 -13.37 61.06 -10.25
C MET A 23 -12.26 60.11 -9.80
N PRO A 24 -12.52 59.18 -8.85
CA PRO A 24 -11.58 58.09 -8.65
C PRO A 24 -11.46 57.34 -9.98
N ALA A 25 -10.23 57.02 -10.38
CA ALA A 25 -10.01 56.18 -11.55
C ALA A 25 -10.82 54.89 -11.38
N ILE A 26 -11.43 54.40 -12.47
CA ILE A 26 -12.07 53.09 -12.47
C ILE A 26 -10.94 52.09 -12.20
N ILE A 27 -10.89 51.57 -10.97
CA ILE A 27 -10.05 50.43 -10.65
C ILE A 27 -10.72 49.25 -11.34
N GLU A 28 -10.28 48.96 -12.56
CA GLU A 28 -10.66 47.75 -13.26
C GLU A 28 -10.31 46.56 -12.34
N THR A 29 -11.33 45.82 -11.90
CA THR A 29 -11.10 44.56 -11.20
C THR A 29 -10.28 43.67 -12.12
N PRO A 30 -9.09 43.21 -11.71
CA PRO A 30 -8.20 42.47 -12.60
C PRO A 30 -8.93 41.26 -13.16
N GLN A 31 -9.02 41.17 -14.49
CA GLN A 31 -9.67 40.05 -15.16
C GLN A 31 -8.65 38.94 -15.37
N TRP A 32 -9.01 37.73 -14.98
CA TRP A 32 -8.26 36.54 -15.35
C TRP A 32 -8.59 36.13 -16.78
N SER A 33 -7.57 35.65 -17.50
CA SER A 33 -7.72 35.03 -18.81
C SER A 33 -7.14 33.62 -18.76
N ALA A 34 -7.82 32.66 -19.39
CA ALA A 34 -7.37 31.28 -19.43
C ALA A 34 -6.03 31.15 -20.20
N PRO A 35 -5.13 30.24 -19.81
CA PRO A 35 -3.88 30.01 -20.53
C PRO A 35 -4.15 29.67 -22.00
N VAL A 36 -3.52 30.43 -22.90
CA VAL A 36 -3.71 30.26 -24.35
C VAL A 36 -3.04 28.96 -24.79
N ASP A 37 -3.70 28.24 -25.71
CA ASP A 37 -3.24 26.98 -26.33
C ASP A 37 -2.88 25.85 -25.34
N TYR A 38 -3.56 25.79 -24.18
CA TYR A 38 -3.27 24.85 -23.08
C TYR A 38 -3.18 23.36 -23.52
N GLU A 39 -3.95 22.91 -24.52
CA GLU A 39 -3.89 21.54 -25.05
C GLU A 39 -2.54 21.18 -25.69
N SER A 40 -1.81 22.18 -26.20
CA SER A 40 -0.49 22.05 -26.83
C SER A 40 0.68 22.28 -25.86
N ARG A 41 0.38 22.77 -24.65
CA ARG A 41 1.35 23.21 -23.64
C ARG A 41 1.53 22.15 -22.55
N ASN A 42 2.60 22.31 -21.78
CA ASN A 42 2.99 21.37 -20.75
C ASN A 42 2.23 21.62 -19.42
N VAL A 43 1.80 20.54 -18.79
CA VAL A 43 1.60 20.46 -17.35
C VAL A 43 2.95 20.13 -16.71
N VAL A 44 3.38 20.90 -15.72
CA VAL A 44 4.61 20.61 -14.96
C VAL A 44 4.24 20.01 -13.62
N VAL A 45 4.98 18.99 -13.19
CA VAL A 45 4.82 18.38 -11.86
C VAL A 45 6.15 18.40 -11.13
N LEU A 46 6.21 19.04 -9.96
CA LEU A 46 7.39 19.07 -9.12
C LEU A 46 7.35 17.92 -8.11
N GLY A 47 8.11 16.86 -8.36
CA GLY A 47 8.19 15.64 -7.56
C GLY A 47 7.57 14.44 -8.29
N GLY A 48 8.40 13.47 -8.67
CA GLY A 48 8.00 12.19 -9.31
C GLY A 48 7.40 11.17 -8.34
N GLY A 49 7.12 11.58 -7.09
CA GLY A 49 6.59 10.74 -6.03
C GLY A 49 5.15 10.26 -6.27
N VAL A 50 4.62 9.54 -5.29
CA VAL A 50 3.38 8.74 -5.40
C VAL A 50 2.21 9.51 -6.01
N LEU A 51 1.92 10.74 -5.57
CA LEU A 51 0.80 11.53 -6.10
C LEU A 51 1.16 12.29 -7.39
N GLY A 52 2.38 12.82 -7.52
CA GLY A 52 2.80 13.58 -8.70
C GLY A 52 2.76 12.77 -10.00
N ARG A 53 3.22 11.50 -9.96
CA ARG A 53 3.19 10.60 -11.13
C ARG A 53 1.80 10.09 -11.55
N ARG A 54 0.72 10.69 -11.04
CA ARG A 54 -0.68 10.35 -11.32
C ARG A 54 -1.49 11.51 -11.92
N ILE A 55 -0.83 12.61 -12.27
CA ILE A 55 -1.40 13.79 -12.95
C ILE A 55 -1.35 13.59 -14.48
N GLY A 56 -2.41 14.01 -15.19
CA GLY A 56 -2.57 13.81 -16.64
C GLY A 56 -2.18 15.02 -17.51
N TYR A 57 -2.62 15.00 -18.78
CA TYR A 57 -2.21 15.87 -19.91
C TYR A 57 -0.81 15.54 -20.47
N ASN A 58 -0.22 16.46 -21.24
CA ASN A 58 1.18 16.41 -21.67
C ASN A 58 2.06 16.87 -20.49
N VAL A 59 2.81 15.95 -19.87
CA VAL A 59 3.47 16.20 -18.58
C VAL A 59 4.99 16.30 -18.70
N VAL A 60 5.56 17.30 -18.03
CA VAL A 60 6.99 17.38 -17.71
C VAL A 60 7.16 17.20 -16.20
N ILE A 61 7.71 16.07 -15.78
CA ILE A 61 8.02 15.81 -14.36
C ILE A 61 9.40 16.38 -14.06
N ARG A 62 9.48 17.31 -13.10
CA ARG A 62 10.76 17.74 -12.52
C ARG A 62 10.93 17.10 -11.16
N ASP A 63 12.01 16.34 -10.98
CA ASP A 63 12.46 15.87 -9.67
C ASP A 63 13.89 16.38 -9.38
N ILE A 64 14.39 16.17 -8.17
CA ILE A 64 15.79 16.47 -7.81
C ILE A 64 16.71 15.26 -8.00
N THR A 65 16.17 14.06 -8.30
CA THR A 65 16.97 12.87 -8.57
C THR A 65 16.55 12.15 -9.86
N GLN A 66 17.52 11.65 -10.61
CA GLN A 66 17.25 10.87 -11.83
C GLN A 66 16.45 9.60 -11.54
N LYS A 67 16.70 8.94 -10.39
CA LYS A 67 15.93 7.77 -9.95
C LYS A 67 14.43 8.05 -9.93
N GLN A 68 14.00 9.16 -9.33
CA GLN A 68 12.58 9.52 -9.23
C GLN A 68 11.98 9.90 -10.58
N CYS A 69 12.76 10.54 -11.46
CA CYS A 69 12.35 10.76 -12.86
C CYS A 69 12.13 9.43 -13.59
N ASP A 70 13.08 8.50 -13.50
CA ASP A 70 13.04 7.20 -14.17
C ASP A 70 11.91 6.32 -13.63
N GLU A 71 11.70 6.28 -12.30
CA GLU A 71 10.60 5.53 -11.67
C GLU A 71 9.22 6.14 -11.93
N ALA A 72 9.12 7.46 -12.13
CA ALA A 72 7.88 8.09 -12.57
C ALA A 72 7.58 7.80 -14.05
N LEU A 73 8.60 7.75 -14.91
CA LEU A 73 8.46 7.39 -16.32
C LEU A 73 8.17 5.90 -16.52
N GLN A 74 8.81 5.01 -15.75
CA GLN A 74 8.42 3.60 -15.62
C GLN A 74 6.91 3.51 -15.36
N TYR A 75 6.49 3.98 -14.19
CA TYR A 75 5.11 3.88 -13.70
C TYR A 75 4.07 4.41 -14.70
N ILE A 76 4.29 5.61 -15.25
CA ILE A 76 3.32 6.25 -16.15
C ILE A 76 3.18 5.46 -17.45
N SER A 77 4.28 4.93 -18.02
CA SER A 77 4.27 4.28 -19.33
C SER A 77 3.32 3.07 -19.43
N GLU A 78 2.93 2.49 -18.30
CA GLU A 78 2.11 1.28 -18.20
C GLU A 78 0.74 1.57 -17.60
N ASN A 79 0.71 2.38 -16.55
CA ASN A 79 -0.52 2.75 -15.86
C ASN A 79 -1.38 3.67 -16.74
N VAL A 80 -0.79 4.45 -17.65
CA VAL A 80 -1.51 5.41 -18.51
C VAL A 80 -2.61 4.75 -19.34
N ALA A 81 -2.42 3.52 -19.82
CA ALA A 81 -3.46 2.79 -20.57
C ALA A 81 -4.67 2.44 -19.69
N ALA A 82 -4.43 1.96 -18.47
CA ALA A 82 -5.49 1.64 -17.50
C ALA A 82 -6.19 2.89 -16.93
N PHE A 83 -5.48 4.03 -16.89
CA PHE A 83 -6.02 5.32 -16.47
C PHE A 83 -6.86 5.97 -17.58
N ALA A 84 -6.38 5.94 -18.84
CA ALA A 84 -7.07 6.53 -19.99
C ALA A 84 -8.46 5.91 -20.26
N ILE A 85 -8.64 4.61 -19.96
CA ILE A 85 -9.96 3.94 -20.00
C ILE A 85 -10.99 4.61 -19.06
N LYS A 86 -10.54 5.33 -18.01
CA LYS A 86 -11.40 6.07 -17.08
C LYS A 86 -11.57 7.56 -17.43
N ALA A 87 -10.94 8.04 -18.51
CA ALA A 87 -11.11 9.41 -18.98
C ALA A 87 -12.49 9.61 -19.63
N THR A 88 -13.23 10.60 -19.15
CA THR A 88 -14.62 10.88 -19.54
C THR A 88 -14.77 11.41 -20.97
N THR A 89 -13.68 11.89 -21.56
CA THR A 89 -13.66 12.64 -22.84
C THR A 89 -13.29 11.80 -24.06
N GLY A 90 -12.85 10.55 -23.88
CA GLY A 90 -12.36 9.72 -24.98
C GLY A 90 -11.08 10.21 -25.66
N ARG A 91 -10.39 11.21 -25.08
CA ARG A 91 -9.08 11.67 -25.54
C ARG A 91 -8.02 10.57 -25.37
N SER A 92 -7.03 10.54 -26.26
CA SER A 92 -5.83 9.71 -26.10
C SER A 92 -4.96 10.18 -24.93
N SER A 93 -4.09 9.31 -24.44
CA SER A 93 -3.03 9.65 -23.50
C SER A 93 -2.14 10.78 -24.05
N GLY A 94 -1.82 11.76 -23.20
CA GLY A 94 -0.80 12.77 -23.50
C GLY A 94 0.62 12.21 -23.48
N THR A 95 1.59 13.05 -23.84
CA THR A 95 3.02 12.72 -23.73
C THR A 95 3.52 12.86 -22.30
N VAL A 96 4.61 12.17 -21.96
CA VAL A 96 5.33 12.39 -20.69
C VAL A 96 6.83 12.50 -20.94
N SER A 97 7.48 13.37 -20.18
CA SER A 97 8.94 13.49 -20.11
C SER A 97 9.35 13.84 -18.67
N ALA A 98 10.63 13.68 -18.35
CA ALA A 98 11.16 14.06 -17.05
C ALA A 98 12.52 14.76 -17.14
N THR A 99 12.84 15.59 -16.15
CA THR A 99 14.04 16.43 -16.09
C THR A 99 14.45 16.71 -14.65
N LEU A 100 15.71 17.09 -14.44
CA LEU A 100 16.21 17.66 -13.17
C LEU A 100 16.17 19.19 -13.17
N ASP A 101 16.27 19.78 -14.36
CA ASP A 101 16.31 21.21 -14.63
C ASP A 101 14.89 21.82 -14.56
N LEU A 102 14.73 22.82 -13.69
CA LEU A 102 13.46 23.51 -13.45
C LEU A 102 13.18 24.61 -14.48
N GLU A 103 14.21 25.33 -14.96
CA GLU A 103 14.04 26.35 -16.01
C GLU A 103 13.61 25.69 -17.32
N TYR A 104 14.19 24.54 -17.65
CA TYR A 104 13.74 23.71 -18.77
C TYR A 104 12.31 23.18 -18.58
N ALA A 105 11.98 22.67 -17.38
CA ALA A 105 10.64 22.15 -17.09
C ALA A 105 9.53 23.19 -17.33
N LEU A 106 9.79 24.45 -16.98
CA LEU A 106 8.82 25.54 -17.05
C LEU A 106 8.62 26.09 -18.48
N GLN A 107 9.41 25.66 -19.47
CA GLN A 107 9.28 26.12 -20.86
C GLN A 107 7.94 25.68 -21.45
N GLY A 108 7.10 26.67 -21.77
CA GLY A 108 5.75 26.46 -22.30
C GLY A 108 4.72 25.96 -21.26
N ALA A 109 5.06 25.91 -19.97
CA ALA A 109 4.13 25.47 -18.92
C ALA A 109 2.84 26.31 -18.90
N TRP A 110 1.67 25.68 -18.79
CA TRP A 110 0.38 26.37 -18.55
C TRP A 110 -0.14 26.16 -17.12
N ILE A 111 0.29 25.09 -16.45
CA ILE A 111 0.10 24.89 -15.02
C ILE A 111 1.30 24.15 -14.42
N VAL A 112 1.64 24.48 -13.18
CA VAL A 112 2.58 23.73 -12.33
C VAL A 112 1.82 23.17 -11.12
N PHE A 113 1.98 21.87 -10.87
CA PHE A 113 1.57 21.21 -9.64
C PHE A 113 2.80 20.95 -8.76
N GLU A 114 2.83 21.55 -7.58
CA GLU A 114 3.79 21.27 -6.52
C GLU A 114 3.37 19.99 -5.77
N CYS A 115 4.25 18.98 -5.80
CA CYS A 115 4.09 17.67 -5.15
C CYS A 115 5.36 17.29 -4.35
N VAL A 116 6.10 18.27 -3.82
CA VAL A 116 7.31 18.08 -3.02
C VAL A 116 6.94 17.71 -1.56
N PRO A 117 7.88 17.21 -0.73
CA PRO A 117 7.59 16.79 0.65
C PRO A 117 6.82 17.84 1.47
N GLU A 118 6.01 17.36 2.42
CA GLU A 118 5.07 18.15 3.23
C GLU A 118 5.77 18.98 4.33
N ILE A 119 6.72 19.83 3.92
CA ILE A 119 7.53 20.74 4.75
C ILE A 119 7.24 22.17 4.29
N LEU A 120 6.72 23.01 5.18
CA LEU A 120 6.20 24.35 4.81
C LEU A 120 7.27 25.25 4.18
N GLU A 121 8.45 25.35 4.80
CA GLU A 121 9.57 26.19 4.31
C GLU A 121 10.01 25.77 2.89
N LEU A 122 10.14 24.47 2.63
CA LEU A 122 10.48 23.93 1.31
C LEU A 122 9.44 24.30 0.24
N LYS A 123 8.15 24.32 0.59
CA LYS A 123 7.07 24.72 -0.32
C LYS A 123 7.08 26.23 -0.58
N ILE A 124 7.32 27.05 0.44
CA ILE A 124 7.51 28.51 0.29
C ILE A 124 8.66 28.80 -0.66
N ASP A 125 9.84 28.20 -0.44
CA ASP A 125 11.01 28.37 -1.30
C ASP A 125 10.73 27.92 -2.75
N THR A 126 10.10 26.76 -2.91
CA THR A 126 9.68 26.23 -4.22
C THR A 126 8.74 27.20 -4.94
N PHE A 127 7.76 27.78 -4.24
CA PHE A 127 6.78 28.69 -4.84
C PHE A 127 7.31 30.10 -5.10
N ALA A 128 8.31 30.55 -4.33
CA ALA A 128 9.07 31.76 -4.58
C ALA A 128 10.01 31.61 -5.79
N GLU A 129 10.57 30.42 -6.00
CA GLU A 129 11.33 30.09 -7.22
C GLU A 129 10.44 30.04 -8.46
N LEU A 130 9.27 29.38 -8.36
CA LEU A 130 8.27 29.39 -9.43
C LEU A 130 7.80 30.80 -9.81
N GLU A 131 7.72 31.74 -8.88
CA GLU A 131 7.34 33.14 -9.20
C GLU A 131 8.35 33.86 -10.10
N ARG A 132 9.63 33.49 -10.02
CA ARG A 132 10.69 34.08 -10.86
C ARG A 132 10.76 33.47 -12.25
N LEU A 133 10.42 32.19 -12.38
CA LEU A 133 10.76 31.35 -13.54
C LEU A 133 9.56 30.93 -14.40
N ALA A 134 8.34 30.86 -13.85
CA ALA A 134 7.18 30.39 -14.59
C ALA A 134 6.67 31.42 -15.62
N PRO A 135 6.04 31.00 -16.73
CA PRO A 135 5.35 31.90 -17.64
C PRO A 135 4.27 32.73 -16.93
N ARG A 136 4.07 33.99 -17.34
CA ARG A 136 3.16 34.93 -16.67
C ARG A 136 1.68 34.52 -16.64
N ASP A 137 1.26 33.65 -17.55
CA ASP A 137 -0.09 33.09 -17.61
C ASP A 137 -0.17 31.65 -17.04
N CYS A 138 0.93 31.16 -16.45
CA CYS A 138 0.98 29.82 -15.87
C CYS A 138 0.22 29.80 -14.53
N ILE A 139 -0.71 28.86 -14.39
CA ILE A 139 -1.37 28.58 -13.12
C ILE A 139 -0.35 27.90 -12.19
N LEU A 140 -0.25 28.33 -10.94
CA LEU A 140 0.64 27.71 -9.96
C LEU A 140 -0.21 27.12 -8.83
N ALA A 141 -0.08 25.81 -8.61
CA ALA A 141 -0.95 25.05 -7.71
C ALA A 141 -0.17 24.10 -6.78
N SER A 142 -0.71 23.81 -5.60
CA SER A 142 -0.17 22.83 -4.65
C SER A 142 -1.08 21.62 -4.49
N ASN A 143 -0.48 20.43 -4.41
CA ASN A 143 -1.13 19.19 -4.00
C ASN A 143 -1.04 18.95 -2.47
N SER A 144 -0.62 19.95 -1.67
CA SER A 144 -0.63 19.84 -0.21
C SER A 144 -2.05 19.60 0.31
N SER A 145 -2.17 18.74 1.31
CA SER A 145 -3.44 18.45 2.00
C SER A 145 -3.47 18.96 3.43
N SER A 146 -2.30 19.33 3.97
CA SER A 146 -2.11 19.81 5.35
C SER A 146 -2.05 21.34 5.45
N TYR A 147 -1.40 22.01 4.49
CA TYR A 147 -1.19 23.45 4.48
C TYR A 147 -2.14 24.17 3.52
N LYS A 148 -2.52 25.39 3.87
CA LYS A 148 -3.34 26.29 3.04
C LYS A 148 -2.48 27.00 2.00
N SER A 149 -3.10 27.44 0.90
CA SER A 149 -2.45 28.32 -0.08
C SER A 149 -1.86 29.58 0.59
N SER A 150 -2.62 30.21 1.49
CA SER A 150 -2.20 31.43 2.20
C SER A 150 -1.01 31.23 3.17
N GLU A 151 -0.73 29.99 3.59
CA GLU A 151 0.45 29.67 4.41
C GLU A 151 1.72 29.50 3.57
N MET A 152 1.56 29.17 2.28
CA MET A 152 2.66 28.89 1.36
C MET A 152 3.02 30.09 0.46
N ILE A 153 2.06 30.97 0.12
CA ILE A 153 2.21 31.94 -0.97
C ILE A 153 1.38 33.21 -0.75
N THR A 154 1.84 34.35 -1.28
CA THR A 154 1.22 35.68 -1.12
C THR A 154 0.58 36.25 -2.39
N ILE A 155 0.56 35.52 -3.50
CA ILE A 155 -0.11 35.91 -4.76
C ILE A 155 -1.18 34.88 -5.15
N PRO A 156 -2.21 35.24 -5.95
CA PRO A 156 -3.41 34.41 -6.18
C PRO A 156 -3.09 33.02 -6.75
N ARG A 157 -3.21 31.97 -5.95
CA ARG A 157 -2.79 30.60 -6.32
C ARG A 157 -3.65 29.49 -5.71
N LEU A 158 -3.86 28.44 -6.48
CA LEU A 158 -4.87 27.42 -6.24
C LEU A 158 -4.34 26.22 -5.44
N ALA A 159 -5.03 25.81 -4.38
CA ALA A 159 -4.80 24.51 -3.77
C ALA A 159 -5.63 23.43 -4.49
N SER A 160 -5.02 22.31 -4.86
CA SER A 160 -5.58 21.28 -5.75
C SER A 160 -5.16 19.87 -5.31
N SER A 161 -5.82 19.35 -4.27
CA SER A 161 -5.47 18.10 -3.59
C SER A 161 -6.04 16.87 -4.31
N ILE A 162 -5.17 16.04 -4.89
CA ILE A 162 -5.50 14.84 -5.70
C ILE A 162 -5.33 13.56 -4.87
N VAL A 163 -6.41 12.81 -4.68
CA VAL A 163 -6.52 11.82 -3.59
C VAL A 163 -6.34 10.36 -4.06
N MET A 164 -5.27 10.07 -4.81
CA MET A 164 -4.84 8.73 -5.31
C MET A 164 -5.63 8.09 -6.50
N PRO A 165 -5.51 8.65 -7.72
CA PRO A 165 -5.95 7.99 -8.94
C PRO A 165 -5.22 6.64 -9.19
N PRO A 166 -5.86 5.63 -9.81
CA PRO A 166 -7.21 5.63 -10.37
C PRO A 166 -8.23 4.97 -9.41
N VAL A 167 -7.83 4.75 -8.16
CA VAL A 167 -8.60 4.09 -7.09
C VAL A 167 -9.63 5.06 -6.55
N ASN A 168 -9.17 6.22 -6.09
CA ASN A 168 -10.02 7.36 -5.77
C ASN A 168 -9.70 8.50 -6.76
N ARG A 169 -10.74 9.03 -7.40
CA ARG A 169 -10.62 10.07 -8.44
C ARG A 169 -11.00 11.46 -7.95
N VAL A 170 -11.32 11.61 -6.66
CA VAL A 170 -11.59 12.90 -6.04
C VAL A 170 -10.37 13.82 -6.16
N VAL A 171 -10.63 15.05 -6.58
CA VAL A 171 -9.71 16.19 -6.44
C VAL A 171 -10.45 17.34 -5.79
N GLU A 172 -9.86 17.93 -4.75
CA GLU A 172 -10.43 19.07 -4.04
C GLU A 172 -9.71 20.36 -4.47
N LEU A 173 -10.43 21.28 -5.10
CA LEU A 173 -9.94 22.60 -5.51
C LEU A 173 -10.34 23.64 -4.46
N MET A 174 -9.41 24.51 -4.05
CA MET A 174 -9.63 25.48 -2.98
C MET A 174 -9.02 26.85 -3.30
N THR A 175 -9.83 27.89 -3.05
CA THR A 175 -9.39 29.29 -3.12
C THR A 175 -8.66 29.73 -1.85
N ASP A 176 -7.62 30.55 -2.04
CA ASP A 176 -6.96 31.38 -1.03
C ASP A 176 -7.75 32.67 -0.69
N GLY A 177 -8.89 32.90 -1.35
CA GLY A 177 -9.69 34.13 -1.26
C GLY A 177 -9.28 35.24 -2.24
N HIS A 178 -8.17 35.05 -2.96
CA HIS A 178 -7.68 35.95 -4.02
C HIS A 178 -7.74 35.32 -5.42
N THR A 179 -7.82 33.99 -5.50
CA THR A 179 -7.93 33.21 -6.73
C THR A 179 -9.25 33.50 -7.44
N PHE A 180 -9.15 33.89 -8.70
CA PHE A 180 -10.28 34.24 -9.56
C PHE A 180 -11.30 33.10 -9.69
N PRO A 181 -12.61 33.34 -9.48
CA PRO A 181 -13.65 32.31 -9.62
C PRO A 181 -13.65 31.60 -10.98
N GLU A 182 -13.33 32.34 -12.04
CA GLU A 182 -13.21 31.86 -13.43
C GLU A 182 -12.09 30.82 -13.57
N LEU A 183 -10.95 31.03 -12.90
CA LEU A 183 -9.82 30.09 -12.87
C LEU A 183 -10.24 28.77 -12.21
N ILE A 184 -10.94 28.86 -11.07
CA ILE A 184 -11.37 27.68 -10.29
C ILE A 184 -12.35 26.83 -11.11
N GLN A 185 -13.36 27.44 -11.73
CA GLN A 185 -14.31 26.71 -12.55
C GLN A 185 -13.62 26.14 -13.81
N TRP A 186 -12.80 26.94 -14.49
CA TRP A 186 -12.09 26.47 -15.68
C TRP A 186 -11.17 25.29 -15.37
N LEU A 187 -10.45 25.30 -14.24
CA LEU A 187 -9.58 24.18 -13.86
C LEU A 187 -10.37 22.98 -13.31
N SER A 188 -11.55 23.19 -12.71
CA SER A 188 -12.49 22.11 -12.40
C SER A 188 -12.86 21.34 -13.68
N ASP A 189 -13.21 22.07 -14.75
CA ASP A 189 -13.55 21.45 -16.04
C ASP A 189 -12.36 20.65 -16.61
N ARG A 190 -11.12 21.17 -16.51
CA ARG A 190 -9.90 20.43 -16.93
C ARG A 190 -9.68 19.14 -16.12
N HIS A 191 -9.90 19.16 -14.81
CA HIS A 191 -9.81 17.96 -13.99
C HIS A 191 -10.89 16.93 -14.37
N ALA A 192 -12.13 17.38 -14.63
CA ALA A 192 -13.21 16.51 -15.09
C ALA A 192 -12.91 15.88 -16.47
N GLU A 193 -12.30 16.63 -17.39
CA GLU A 193 -11.85 16.15 -18.70
C GLU A 193 -10.81 15.03 -18.62
N ALA A 194 -9.91 15.10 -17.62
CA ALA A 194 -8.90 14.10 -17.32
C ALA A 194 -9.44 12.85 -16.58
N GLY A 195 -10.77 12.74 -16.39
CA GLY A 195 -11.42 11.61 -15.71
C GLY A 195 -11.43 11.70 -14.18
N LEU A 196 -10.97 12.81 -13.61
CA LEU A 196 -11.05 13.10 -12.18
C LEU A 196 -12.44 13.62 -11.79
N SER A 197 -12.70 13.73 -10.49
CA SER A 197 -13.98 14.13 -9.92
C SER A 197 -13.74 15.37 -9.04
N PRO A 198 -13.85 16.58 -9.61
CA PRO A 198 -13.52 17.82 -8.91
C PRO A 198 -14.62 18.27 -7.95
N TYR A 199 -14.21 18.76 -6.78
CA TYR A 199 -15.08 19.38 -5.79
C TYR A 199 -14.45 20.70 -5.31
N ILE A 200 -15.25 21.76 -5.21
CA ILE A 200 -14.76 23.12 -4.97
C ILE A 200 -15.02 23.57 -3.53
N ALA A 201 -13.95 23.77 -2.76
CA ALA A 201 -13.96 24.51 -1.51
C ALA A 201 -14.01 26.02 -1.83
N VAL A 202 -15.21 26.58 -1.84
CA VAL A 202 -15.51 27.99 -2.19
C VAL A 202 -14.91 29.05 -1.23
N LYS A 203 -14.20 28.60 -0.18
CA LYS A 203 -13.41 29.40 0.76
C LYS A 203 -12.25 28.55 1.28
N GLU A 204 -11.17 29.21 1.69
CA GLU A 204 -10.02 28.54 2.30
C GLU A 204 -10.43 27.73 3.55
N SER A 205 -9.88 26.53 3.68
CA SER A 205 -10.36 25.51 4.61
C SER A 205 -9.29 24.46 4.87
N THR A 206 -8.77 24.40 6.09
CA THR A 206 -7.87 23.31 6.53
C THR A 206 -8.56 21.95 6.33
N GLY A 207 -7.91 21.06 5.58
CA GLY A 207 -8.51 19.79 5.16
C GLY A 207 -9.63 19.93 4.13
N PHE A 208 -9.65 21.00 3.35
CA PHE A 208 -10.55 21.23 2.21
C PHE A 208 -12.02 20.99 2.60
N ILE A 209 -12.71 20.05 1.96
CA ILE A 209 -14.08 19.63 2.27
C ILE A 209 -14.04 18.30 3.03
N PHE A 210 -13.44 17.26 2.44
CA PHE A 210 -13.53 15.89 2.98
C PHE A 210 -12.70 15.72 4.25
N ASN A 211 -11.42 16.10 4.25
CA ASN A 211 -10.56 15.93 5.44
C ASN A 211 -11.04 16.78 6.64
N ARG A 212 -11.71 17.91 6.38
CA ARG A 212 -12.39 18.74 7.39
C ARG A 212 -13.63 18.07 7.98
N ILE A 213 -14.45 17.43 7.15
CA ILE A 213 -15.61 16.65 7.61
C ILE A 213 -15.12 15.42 8.38
N TRP A 214 -14.07 14.76 7.90
CA TRP A 214 -13.42 13.62 8.55
C TRP A 214 -12.83 13.98 9.92
N ALA A 215 -12.19 15.15 10.07
CA ALA A 215 -11.78 15.68 11.37
C ALA A 215 -12.97 15.93 12.31
N ALA A 216 -14.13 16.37 11.80
CA ALA A 216 -15.33 16.51 12.60
C ALA A 216 -15.90 15.14 13.05
N ILE A 217 -15.97 14.16 12.16
CA ILE A 217 -16.41 12.79 12.47
C ILE A 217 -15.49 12.18 13.53
N LYS A 218 -14.17 12.12 13.28
CA LYS A 218 -13.19 11.58 14.24
C LYS A 218 -13.32 12.20 15.62
N ARG A 219 -13.41 13.53 15.70
CA ARG A 219 -13.51 14.25 16.98
C ARG A 219 -14.78 13.86 17.75
N GLU A 220 -15.92 13.78 17.08
CA GLU A 220 -17.19 13.36 17.71
C GLU A 220 -17.12 11.90 18.18
N CYS A 221 -16.53 11.01 17.37
CA CYS A 221 -16.29 9.62 17.78
C CYS A 221 -15.39 9.53 19.02
N LEU A 222 -14.32 10.32 19.08
CA LEU A 222 -13.46 10.38 20.27
C LEU A 222 -14.20 10.91 21.50
N MET A 223 -15.09 11.90 21.36
CA MET A 223 -15.91 12.41 22.46
C MET A 223 -16.89 11.35 22.99
N VAL A 224 -17.59 10.63 22.10
CA VAL A 224 -18.47 9.50 22.47
C VAL A 224 -17.73 8.41 23.26
N LEU A 225 -16.46 8.15 22.93
CA LEU A 225 -15.60 7.20 23.63
C LEU A 225 -15.02 7.78 24.95
N ALA A 226 -14.74 9.08 24.99
CA ALA A 226 -14.20 9.77 26.17
C ALA A 226 -15.25 9.99 27.27
N GLU A 227 -16.51 10.22 26.88
CA GLU A 227 -17.66 10.28 27.78
C GLU A 227 -18.16 8.87 28.19
N GLY A 228 -17.62 7.80 27.59
CA GLY A 228 -17.96 6.42 27.92
C GLY A 228 -19.35 5.98 27.42
N VAL A 229 -19.90 6.67 26.42
CA VAL A 229 -21.25 6.45 25.88
C VAL A 229 -21.34 5.14 25.08
N SER A 230 -20.24 4.70 24.47
CA SER A 230 -20.16 3.43 23.73
C SER A 230 -18.72 2.90 23.65
N THR A 231 -18.52 1.72 23.04
CA THR A 231 -17.20 1.17 22.71
C THR A 231 -16.87 1.34 21.23
N PRO A 232 -15.60 1.30 20.80
CA PRO A 232 -15.22 1.42 19.38
C PRO A 232 -15.90 0.37 18.50
N GLU A 233 -16.04 -0.87 18.99
CA GLU A 233 -16.73 -1.96 18.29
C GLU A 233 -18.20 -1.65 18.03
N GLN A 234 -18.88 -1.02 18.99
CA GLN A 234 -20.30 -0.70 18.90
C GLN A 234 -20.54 0.55 18.03
N LEU A 235 -19.70 1.57 18.21
CA LEU A 235 -19.72 2.81 17.44
C LEU A 235 -19.54 2.52 15.94
N ASP A 236 -18.50 1.77 15.58
CA ASP A 236 -18.22 1.44 14.18
C ASP A 236 -19.26 0.49 13.58
N LYS A 237 -19.83 -0.44 14.37
CA LYS A 237 -20.94 -1.29 13.89
C LYS A 237 -22.19 -0.47 13.59
N ALA A 238 -22.59 0.42 14.49
CA ALA A 238 -23.73 1.30 14.26
C ALA A 238 -23.50 2.23 13.05
N TRP A 239 -22.29 2.78 12.90
CA TRP A 239 -21.88 3.58 11.74
C TRP A 239 -22.00 2.80 10.42
N MET A 240 -21.44 1.59 10.36
CA MET A 240 -21.49 0.74 9.17
C MET A 240 -22.91 0.29 8.81
N GLU A 241 -23.71 -0.10 9.80
CA GLU A 241 -25.09 -0.58 9.60
C GLU A 241 -26.04 0.55 9.17
N ILE A 242 -25.93 1.75 9.77
CA ILE A 242 -26.79 2.89 9.45
C ILE A 242 -26.43 3.52 8.10
N LEU A 243 -25.14 3.59 7.74
CA LEU A 243 -24.68 4.26 6.52
C LEU A 243 -24.41 3.30 5.35
N GLY A 244 -24.54 1.98 5.56
CA GLY A 244 -24.28 0.97 4.53
C GLY A 244 -22.82 0.91 4.04
N CYS A 245 -21.87 1.35 4.86
CA CYS A 245 -20.45 1.44 4.51
C CYS A 245 -19.63 0.27 5.07
N SER A 246 -18.51 -0.05 4.42
CA SER A 246 -17.68 -1.23 4.70
C SER A 246 -16.59 -1.01 5.76
N PHE A 247 -16.47 0.20 6.31
CA PHE A 247 -15.47 0.56 7.31
C PHE A 247 -16.05 1.56 8.32
N GLY A 248 -15.59 1.48 9.57
CA GLY A 248 -15.97 2.41 10.63
C GLY A 248 -14.90 3.46 10.94
N PRO A 249 -15.27 4.55 11.64
CA PRO A 249 -14.36 5.64 11.95
C PRO A 249 -13.24 5.26 12.93
N CYS A 250 -13.49 4.41 13.92
CA CYS A 250 -12.45 3.97 14.87
C CYS A 250 -11.43 3.06 14.18
N MET A 251 -11.89 2.13 13.33
CA MET A 251 -11.03 1.25 12.54
C MET A 251 -10.17 2.06 11.56
N SER A 252 -10.72 3.15 11.01
CA SER A 252 -9.98 4.08 10.15
C SER A 252 -8.92 4.85 10.93
N MET A 253 -9.20 5.28 12.16
CA MET A 253 -8.22 5.93 13.03
C MET A 253 -7.10 4.97 13.44
N ASP A 254 -7.42 3.73 13.79
CA ASP A 254 -6.42 2.70 14.12
C ASP A 254 -5.57 2.29 12.90
N SER A 255 -6.12 2.32 11.68
CA SER A 255 -5.40 2.05 10.43
C SER A 255 -4.39 3.16 10.08
N VAL A 256 -4.77 4.44 10.24
CA VAL A 256 -3.90 5.62 10.05
C VAL A 256 -2.85 5.77 11.17
N GLY A 257 -3.16 5.23 12.35
CA GLY A 257 -2.33 5.30 13.55
C GLY A 257 -2.73 6.48 14.46
N LEU A 258 -2.92 6.20 15.74
CA LEU A 258 -3.51 7.16 16.70
C LEU A 258 -2.60 8.35 17.04
N ASP A 259 -1.29 8.17 16.91
CA ASP A 259 -0.29 9.24 16.96
C ASP A 259 -0.39 10.18 15.76
N THR A 260 -0.55 9.62 14.55
CA THR A 260 -0.82 10.39 13.32
C THR A 260 -2.13 11.18 13.45
N VAL A 261 -3.18 10.52 13.94
CA VAL A 261 -4.48 11.15 14.21
C VAL A 261 -4.34 12.27 15.25
N ALA A 262 -3.64 12.04 16.36
CA ALA A 262 -3.45 13.05 17.40
C ALA A 262 -2.58 14.22 16.94
N LEU A 263 -1.59 14.02 16.05
CA LEU A 263 -0.83 15.10 15.41
C LEU A 263 -1.77 16.01 14.59
N ILE A 264 -2.62 15.41 13.76
CA ILE A 264 -3.58 16.11 12.90
C ILE A 264 -4.63 16.86 13.75
N GLU A 265 -5.21 16.21 14.77
CA GLU A 265 -6.17 16.87 15.66
C GLU A 265 -5.52 17.97 16.51
N LYS A 266 -4.24 17.85 16.92
CA LYS A 266 -3.49 18.95 17.59
C LYS A 266 -3.41 20.20 16.71
N HIS A 267 -3.23 20.05 15.39
CA HIS A 267 -3.30 21.17 14.45
C HIS A 267 -4.71 21.79 14.41
N TYR A 268 -5.76 20.98 14.19
CA TYR A 268 -7.14 21.49 14.16
C TYR A 268 -7.57 22.17 15.45
N ILE A 269 -7.18 21.63 16.62
CA ILE A 269 -7.45 22.23 17.94
C ILE A 269 -6.87 23.64 18.03
N LYS A 270 -5.58 23.80 17.68
CA LYS A 270 -4.89 25.10 17.69
C LYS A 270 -5.51 26.08 16.70
N GLU A 271 -5.82 25.63 15.48
CA GLU A 271 -6.32 26.46 14.38
C GLU A 271 -7.78 26.91 14.59
N ARG A 272 -8.58 26.12 15.31
CA ARG A 272 -10.04 26.28 15.39
C ARG A 272 -10.57 26.55 16.80
N GLY A 273 -9.69 26.65 17.79
CA GLY A 273 -10.05 26.94 19.19
C GLY A 273 -10.90 25.85 19.84
N LEU A 274 -10.66 24.58 19.50
CA LEU A 274 -11.44 23.44 20.00
C LEU A 274 -10.89 22.91 21.33
N GLY A 275 -11.72 22.19 22.09
CA GLY A 275 -11.28 21.50 23.31
C GLY A 275 -10.45 20.24 23.01
N SER A 276 -9.31 20.10 23.69
CA SER A 276 -8.44 18.92 23.63
C SER A 276 -8.86 17.80 24.58
N GLU A 277 -9.58 18.13 25.66
CA GLU A 277 -9.80 17.26 26.83
C GLU A 277 -10.39 15.88 26.48
N PHE A 278 -11.48 15.86 25.73
CA PHE A 278 -12.22 14.66 25.32
C PHE A 278 -11.74 14.08 23.98
N THR A 279 -10.61 14.57 23.44
CA THR A 279 -10.20 14.31 22.06
C THR A 279 -8.73 13.88 22.02
N VAL A 280 -7.82 14.83 21.89
CA VAL A 280 -6.37 14.61 21.88
C VAL A 280 -5.87 14.20 23.27
N ASP A 281 -6.33 14.83 24.34
CA ASP A 281 -5.84 14.52 25.69
C ASP A 281 -6.39 13.17 26.16
N TYR A 282 -7.60 12.81 25.73
CA TYR A 282 -8.16 11.46 25.88
C TYR A 282 -7.31 10.42 25.15
N LEU A 283 -7.01 10.61 23.84
CA LEU A 283 -6.13 9.74 23.08
C LEU A 283 -4.75 9.61 23.73
N GLN A 284 -4.15 10.73 24.14
CA GLN A 284 -2.86 10.79 24.81
C GLN A 284 -2.87 9.90 26.08
N LYS A 285 -3.77 10.21 27.03
CA LYS A 285 -3.85 9.54 28.34
C LYS A 285 -4.23 8.06 28.23
N GLN A 286 -5.21 7.69 27.40
CA GLN A 286 -5.80 6.34 27.39
C GLN A 286 -5.11 5.37 26.40
N TYR A 287 -4.40 5.91 25.41
CA TYR A 287 -3.81 5.13 24.31
C TYR A 287 -2.33 5.42 24.10
N LEU A 288 -1.96 6.66 23.75
CA LEU A 288 -0.57 6.97 23.32
C LEU A 288 0.46 6.82 24.44
N ASP A 289 0.15 7.30 25.65
CA ASP A 289 1.03 7.20 26.83
C ASP A 289 1.26 5.74 27.27
N HIS A 290 0.33 4.85 26.88
CA HIS A 290 0.44 3.40 27.09
C HIS A 290 1.14 2.69 25.91
N GLY A 291 1.38 3.37 24.80
CA GLY A 291 1.96 2.84 23.56
C GLY A 291 0.95 2.14 22.64
N LYS A 292 -0.35 2.35 22.82
CA LYS A 292 -1.39 1.88 21.89
C LYS A 292 -1.50 2.89 20.74
N LEU A 293 -1.06 2.50 19.55
CA LEU A 293 -0.96 3.39 18.37
C LEU A 293 -1.88 2.98 17.22
N GLY A 294 -2.79 2.03 17.40
CA GLY A 294 -3.59 1.45 16.31
C GLY A 294 -2.99 0.16 15.76
N MET A 295 -3.27 -0.14 14.50
CA MET A 295 -2.84 -1.39 13.82
C MET A 295 -1.31 -1.56 13.76
N LYS A 296 -0.56 -0.45 13.87
CA LYS A 296 0.92 -0.45 13.91
C LYS A 296 1.53 -0.67 15.30
N SER A 297 0.74 -1.08 16.30
CA SER A 297 1.19 -1.34 17.68
C SER A 297 0.85 -2.77 18.14
N ASP A 298 1.77 -3.37 18.89
CA ASP A 298 1.61 -4.66 19.60
C ASP A 298 0.52 -4.61 20.68
N LYS A 299 0.20 -3.40 21.16
CA LYS A 299 -0.82 -3.14 22.19
C LYS A 299 -2.19 -2.76 21.61
N GLY A 300 -2.30 -2.66 20.28
CA GLY A 300 -3.51 -2.24 19.57
C GLY A 300 -3.72 -0.72 19.61
N GLY A 301 -4.98 -0.30 19.54
CA GLY A 301 -5.39 1.11 19.49
C GLY A 301 -6.70 1.31 20.23
N LEU A 302 -7.66 1.98 19.56
CA LEU A 302 -9.05 2.08 20.03
C LEU A 302 -9.63 0.67 20.20
N TYR A 303 -9.43 -0.19 19.19
CA TYR A 303 -9.69 -1.61 19.33
C TYR A 303 -8.62 -2.28 20.22
N PRO A 304 -9.02 -3.21 21.09
CA PRO A 304 -8.08 -4.00 21.87
C PRO A 304 -7.18 -4.82 20.95
N ARG A 305 -5.94 -5.11 21.40
CA ARG A 305 -5.08 -6.15 20.80
C ARG A 305 -5.93 -7.38 20.50
N VAL A 306 -6.00 -7.77 19.23
CA VAL A 306 -6.70 -8.98 18.81
C VAL A 306 -6.06 -10.16 19.55
N GLN A 307 -6.83 -10.79 20.45
CA GLN A 307 -6.37 -11.92 21.22
C GLN A 307 -6.54 -13.20 20.40
N PRO A 308 -5.52 -14.08 20.30
CA PRO A 308 -5.62 -15.29 19.52
C PRO A 308 -6.62 -16.25 20.18
N LYS A 309 -7.79 -16.39 19.56
CA LYS A 309 -8.81 -17.36 19.97
C LYS A 309 -8.59 -18.63 19.17
N VAL A 310 -8.14 -19.70 19.83
CA VAL A 310 -8.01 -21.01 19.19
C VAL A 310 -9.41 -21.54 18.85
N VAL A 311 -9.86 -21.29 17.63
CA VAL A 311 -11.11 -21.80 17.07
C VAL A 311 -10.79 -23.07 16.29
N PRO A 312 -11.32 -24.25 16.68
CA PRO A 312 -11.15 -25.47 15.90
C PRO A 312 -11.72 -25.30 14.48
N ALA A 313 -10.98 -25.75 13.48
CA ALA A 313 -11.45 -25.75 12.09
C ALA A 313 -12.70 -26.63 11.96
N VAL A 314 -13.73 -26.14 11.24
CA VAL A 314 -15.00 -26.84 11.03
C VAL A 314 -15.05 -27.39 9.60
N PRO A 315 -14.94 -28.72 9.38
CA PRO A 315 -14.92 -29.32 8.05
C PRO A 315 -16.23 -29.13 7.29
N THR A 316 -16.21 -29.37 5.97
CA THR A 316 -17.41 -29.43 5.12
C THR A 316 -17.17 -30.43 3.98
N THR A 317 -18.21 -31.12 3.49
CA THR A 317 -18.04 -32.41 2.79
C THR A 317 -18.46 -32.40 1.32
N ALA A 318 -17.50 -32.68 0.44
CA ALA A 318 -17.65 -33.34 -0.86
C ALA A 318 -16.30 -34.01 -1.20
N ALA A 319 -16.28 -35.00 -2.09
CA ALA A 319 -15.07 -35.72 -2.49
C ALA A 319 -15.11 -36.10 -3.99
N LEU A 320 -13.94 -36.04 -4.64
CA LEU A 320 -13.66 -36.54 -5.98
C LEU A 320 -12.21 -37.07 -6.03
N GLY A 321 -11.84 -37.74 -7.13
CA GLY A 321 -10.62 -38.55 -7.24
C GLY A 321 -9.34 -37.81 -7.68
N PRO A 322 -8.23 -38.55 -7.84
CA PRO A 322 -6.89 -37.99 -7.99
C PRO A 322 -6.57 -37.58 -9.44
N GLU A 323 -6.85 -36.33 -9.78
CA GLU A 323 -6.18 -35.61 -10.88
C GLU A 323 -5.22 -34.58 -10.26
N LYS A 324 -4.03 -34.37 -10.87
CA LYS A 324 -3.00 -33.45 -10.36
C LYS A 324 -3.60 -32.06 -10.12
N GLY A 325 -3.54 -31.56 -8.90
CA GLY A 325 -4.28 -30.38 -8.44
C GLY A 325 -3.38 -29.23 -8.02
N LEU A 326 -3.98 -28.04 -7.88
CA LEU A 326 -3.38 -26.93 -7.15
C LEU A 326 -3.97 -26.90 -5.74
N VAL A 327 -3.11 -26.65 -4.75
CA VAL A 327 -3.56 -26.22 -3.43
C VAL A 327 -3.05 -24.80 -3.20
N VAL A 328 -3.97 -23.91 -2.81
CA VAL A 328 -3.77 -22.47 -2.75
C VAL A 328 -4.30 -21.92 -1.44
N LEU A 329 -3.58 -20.96 -0.86
CA LEU A 329 -4.03 -20.19 0.28
C LEU A 329 -4.75 -18.91 -0.16
N ASP A 330 -5.89 -18.63 0.45
CA ASP A 330 -6.57 -17.33 0.42
C ASP A 330 -6.43 -16.69 1.80
N MET A 331 -5.86 -15.48 1.85
CA MET A 331 -5.70 -14.73 3.09
C MET A 331 -7.05 -14.28 3.69
N GLY A 332 -8.13 -14.31 2.89
CA GLY A 332 -9.50 -13.97 3.28
C GLY A 332 -9.82 -12.48 3.29
N LEU A 333 -8.81 -11.62 3.12
CA LEU A 333 -8.95 -10.15 3.13
C LEU A 333 -9.79 -9.58 1.97
N GLY A 334 -9.92 -10.30 0.86
CA GLY A 334 -10.80 -9.93 -0.25
C GLY A 334 -12.30 -10.16 0.03
N GLN A 335 -12.64 -10.92 1.07
CA GLN A 335 -14.03 -11.24 1.39
C GLN A 335 -14.75 -10.04 2.02
N PRO A 336 -16.07 -9.87 1.81
CA PRO A 336 -16.83 -8.79 2.42
C PRO A 336 -16.60 -8.67 3.95
N LEU A 337 -16.21 -7.48 4.40
CA LEU A 337 -15.87 -7.18 5.79
C LEU A 337 -17.10 -6.79 6.65
N ALA A 338 -18.23 -6.49 6.01
CA ALA A 338 -19.45 -6.05 6.66
C ALA A 338 -19.89 -7.03 7.78
N GLY A 339 -20.09 -6.50 8.98
CA GLY A 339 -20.50 -7.26 10.18
C GLY A 339 -19.36 -7.95 10.96
N LYS A 340 -18.20 -8.19 10.34
CA LYS A 340 -17.04 -8.86 10.97
C LYS A 340 -16.29 -7.91 11.90
N GLY A 341 -15.92 -8.39 13.09
CA GLY A 341 -14.94 -7.71 13.95
C GLY A 341 -13.48 -8.00 13.54
N PRO A 342 -12.48 -7.26 14.02
CA PRO A 342 -11.07 -7.43 13.61
C PRO A 342 -10.52 -8.86 13.74
N ALA A 343 -10.94 -9.60 14.77
CA ALA A 343 -10.58 -11.02 14.91
C ALA A 343 -11.15 -11.88 13.78
N GLU A 344 -12.41 -11.65 13.37
CA GLU A 344 -13.07 -12.39 12.29
C GLU A 344 -12.50 -12.05 10.90
N ILE A 345 -11.73 -10.96 10.79
CA ILE A 345 -10.94 -10.60 9.61
C ILE A 345 -9.59 -11.34 9.62
N VAL A 346 -8.88 -11.36 10.76
CA VAL A 346 -7.62 -12.14 10.90
C VAL A 346 -7.87 -13.63 10.66
N TYR A 347 -8.90 -14.19 11.29
CA TYR A 347 -9.33 -15.58 11.12
C TYR A 347 -10.32 -15.76 9.95
N SER A 348 -10.11 -15.09 8.81
CA SER A 348 -10.94 -15.25 7.60
C SER A 348 -10.35 -16.17 6.53
N GLY A 349 -9.08 -16.55 6.67
CA GLY A 349 -8.33 -17.27 5.62
C GLY A 349 -8.83 -18.68 5.33
N ARG A 350 -8.52 -19.17 4.12
CA ARG A 350 -8.92 -20.47 3.58
C ARG A 350 -7.72 -21.21 2.96
N LEU A 351 -7.76 -22.54 3.02
CA LEU A 351 -6.91 -23.45 2.25
C LEU A 351 -7.82 -24.14 1.22
N LEU A 352 -7.53 -23.95 -0.05
CA LEU A 352 -8.36 -24.33 -1.19
C LEU A 352 -7.66 -25.36 -2.06
N GLU A 353 -8.38 -26.37 -2.49
CA GLU A 353 -8.05 -27.25 -3.60
C GLU A 353 -8.70 -26.68 -4.88
N VAL A 354 -7.93 -26.55 -5.95
CA VAL A 354 -8.37 -25.96 -7.23
C VAL A 354 -7.89 -26.84 -8.40
N SER A 355 -8.79 -27.18 -9.33
CA SER A 355 -8.42 -27.93 -10.54
C SER A 355 -7.57 -27.09 -11.51
N LEU A 356 -6.72 -27.73 -12.31
CA LEU A 356 -5.82 -27.02 -13.25
C LEU A 356 -6.56 -26.26 -14.37
N ASP A 357 -7.86 -26.49 -14.52
CA ASP A 357 -8.76 -25.77 -15.42
C ASP A 357 -9.61 -24.68 -14.72
N GLY A 358 -9.41 -24.48 -13.41
CA GLY A 358 -10.07 -23.48 -12.58
C GLY A 358 -11.55 -23.72 -12.25
N LYS A 359 -12.18 -24.77 -12.79
CA LYS A 359 -13.64 -24.97 -12.67
C LYS A 359 -14.09 -25.56 -11.34
N THR A 360 -13.24 -26.36 -10.69
CA THR A 360 -13.53 -27.01 -9.42
C THR A 360 -12.75 -26.34 -8.31
N GLN A 361 -13.45 -25.89 -7.27
CA GLN A 361 -12.86 -25.48 -5.99
C GLN A 361 -13.41 -26.34 -4.84
N ARG A 362 -12.57 -26.72 -3.89
CA ARG A 362 -12.95 -27.36 -2.62
C ARG A 362 -12.21 -26.69 -1.45
N VAL A 363 -12.93 -26.34 -0.39
CA VAL A 363 -12.33 -25.79 0.83
C VAL A 363 -11.79 -26.96 1.68
N ILE A 364 -10.47 -27.07 1.80
CA ILE A 364 -9.80 -28.05 2.68
C ILE A 364 -9.86 -27.57 4.14
N SER A 365 -9.59 -26.28 4.38
CA SER A 365 -9.64 -25.67 5.71
C SER A 365 -10.06 -24.20 5.63
N LYS A 366 -10.61 -23.69 6.73
CA LYS A 366 -11.15 -22.32 6.85
C LYS A 366 -10.93 -21.78 8.27
N ASN A 367 -11.13 -20.47 8.41
CA ASN A 367 -10.88 -19.71 9.63
C ASN A 367 -9.38 -19.63 9.98
N LEU A 368 -8.51 -19.61 8.96
CA LEU A 368 -7.06 -19.61 9.13
C LEU A 368 -6.56 -18.18 9.49
N PRO A 369 -5.66 -18.01 10.48
CA PRO A 369 -5.13 -16.71 10.87
C PRO A 369 -4.11 -16.19 9.84
N LEU A 370 -4.61 -15.46 8.84
CA LEU A 370 -3.86 -14.87 7.72
C LEU A 370 -2.79 -15.82 7.14
N PRO A 371 -3.21 -16.92 6.46
CA PRO A 371 -2.29 -17.92 5.96
C PRO A 371 -1.46 -17.41 4.77
N ASP A 372 -0.22 -17.89 4.65
CA ASP A 372 0.75 -17.31 3.72
C ASP A 372 1.49 -18.32 2.84
N GLY A 373 2.30 -19.22 3.40
CA GLY A 373 3.02 -20.25 2.64
C GLY A 373 2.38 -21.63 2.74
N VAL A 374 2.44 -22.43 1.67
CA VAL A 374 2.04 -23.86 1.69
C VAL A 374 2.98 -24.71 0.83
N ASP A 375 3.31 -25.91 1.30
CA ASP A 375 3.99 -26.94 0.52
C ASP A 375 3.48 -28.35 0.85
N PHE A 376 3.84 -29.35 0.04
CA PHE A 376 3.30 -30.72 0.11
C PHE A 376 4.39 -31.78 0.29
N CYS A 377 4.16 -32.77 1.14
CA CYS A 377 5.07 -33.91 1.37
C CYS A 377 4.32 -35.10 1.98
N ASP A 378 4.53 -36.32 1.46
CA ASP A 378 3.98 -37.59 1.99
C ASP A 378 2.45 -37.58 2.26
N ASN A 379 1.65 -37.19 1.26
CA ASN A 379 0.19 -37.02 1.33
C ASN A 379 -0.31 -35.97 2.36
N LYS A 380 0.59 -35.09 2.84
CA LYS A 380 0.27 -33.99 3.74
C LYS A 380 0.63 -32.64 3.14
N LEU A 381 -0.29 -31.70 3.28
CA LEU A 381 -0.05 -30.28 3.12
C LEU A 381 0.51 -29.72 4.44
N TYR A 382 1.44 -28.78 4.32
CA TYR A 382 2.03 -28.03 5.43
C TYR A 382 1.88 -26.56 5.10
N TYR A 383 1.17 -25.80 5.93
CA TYR A 383 0.93 -24.38 5.70
C TYR A 383 1.28 -23.53 6.92
N THR A 384 1.74 -22.32 6.64
CA THR A 384 2.03 -21.29 7.63
C THR A 384 0.83 -20.39 7.84
N ASN A 385 0.61 -20.02 9.10
CA ASN A 385 -0.31 -18.95 9.47
C ASN A 385 0.52 -17.81 10.05
N MET A 386 0.44 -16.61 9.47
CA MET A 386 1.18 -15.45 9.96
C MET A 386 0.85 -15.09 11.41
N GLY A 387 -0.36 -15.43 11.87
CA GLY A 387 -0.88 -14.92 13.12
C GLY A 387 -1.25 -13.45 12.96
N ILE A 388 -0.83 -12.62 13.91
CA ILE A 388 -1.01 -11.17 13.88
C ILE A 388 0.39 -10.54 13.81
N PRO A 389 0.78 -9.86 12.72
CA PRO A 389 2.17 -9.45 12.48
C PRO A 389 2.89 -8.66 13.59
N SER A 390 2.15 -7.99 14.50
CA SER A 390 2.72 -7.33 15.68
C SER A 390 2.89 -8.25 16.91
N GLN A 391 2.77 -9.58 16.72
CA GLN A 391 2.79 -10.60 17.78
C GLN A 391 3.59 -11.83 17.34
N ASN A 392 4.34 -12.42 18.27
CA ASN A 392 4.91 -13.75 18.10
C ASN A 392 3.82 -14.81 18.37
N ASP A 393 2.84 -14.93 17.47
CA ASP A 393 1.76 -15.92 17.53
C ASP A 393 1.55 -16.71 16.23
N GLY A 394 2.45 -16.55 15.25
CA GLY A 394 2.53 -17.36 14.05
C GLY A 394 2.71 -18.86 14.31
N SER A 395 2.24 -19.69 13.38
CA SER A 395 2.21 -21.16 13.55
C SER A 395 2.29 -21.91 12.24
N ILE A 396 2.62 -23.21 12.32
CA ILE A 396 2.65 -24.12 11.16
C ILE A 396 1.78 -25.33 11.44
N VAL A 397 0.91 -25.66 10.49
CA VAL A 397 -0.09 -26.72 10.58
C VAL A 397 0.11 -27.70 9.43
N SER A 398 0.03 -29.00 9.73
CA SER A 398 -0.01 -30.08 8.75
C SER A 398 -1.44 -30.64 8.63
N VAL A 399 -1.85 -31.06 7.43
CA VAL A 399 -3.16 -31.72 7.20
C VAL A 399 -3.05 -32.73 6.06
N ASN A 400 -3.66 -33.92 6.19
CA ASN A 400 -3.72 -34.90 5.10
C ASN A 400 -4.78 -34.46 4.07
N LEU A 401 -4.59 -34.73 2.77
CA LEU A 401 -5.57 -34.36 1.72
C LEU A 401 -6.96 -34.98 1.93
N ASP A 402 -6.97 -36.20 2.48
CA ASP A 402 -8.18 -37.00 2.75
C ASP A 402 -8.85 -36.71 4.11
N ASP A 403 -8.15 -35.98 4.99
CA ASP A 403 -8.49 -35.88 6.42
C ASP A 403 -8.96 -34.48 6.83
N LYS A 404 -9.60 -34.41 7.99
CA LYS A 404 -10.39 -33.27 8.46
C LYS A 404 -9.76 -32.54 9.64
N GLY A 405 -8.66 -33.04 10.18
CA GLY A 405 -7.94 -32.49 11.32
C GLY A 405 -6.59 -31.90 10.95
N GLY A 406 -6.44 -30.58 11.06
CA GLY A 406 -5.13 -29.94 11.04
C GLY A 406 -4.36 -30.20 12.33
N THR A 407 -3.12 -30.67 12.23
CA THR A 407 -2.20 -30.88 13.35
C THR A 407 -1.14 -29.78 13.36
N THR A 408 -1.19 -28.91 14.37
CA THR A 408 -0.18 -27.86 14.60
C THR A 408 1.17 -28.51 14.95
N ILE A 409 2.15 -28.40 14.04
CA ILE A 409 3.50 -28.93 14.23
C ILE A 409 4.46 -27.90 14.83
N ILE A 410 4.24 -26.60 14.56
CA ILE A 410 4.92 -25.50 15.26
C ILE A 410 3.85 -24.59 15.88
N PRO A 411 3.74 -24.52 17.22
CA PRO A 411 2.71 -23.74 17.90
C PRO A 411 3.06 -22.24 17.99
N PRO A 412 2.06 -21.38 18.21
CA PRO A 412 2.23 -19.95 18.52
C PRO A 412 3.30 -19.68 19.58
N GLY A 413 4.09 -18.62 19.40
CA GLY A 413 5.20 -18.25 20.28
C GLY A 413 6.52 -18.95 19.99
N LYS A 414 6.58 -19.83 18.98
CA LYS A 414 7.83 -20.48 18.51
C LYS A 414 8.40 -19.88 17.23
N ILE A 415 7.56 -19.25 16.41
CA ILE A 415 7.92 -18.60 15.16
C ILE A 415 7.06 -17.35 15.02
N TYR A 416 7.64 -16.20 14.63
CA TYR A 416 6.99 -14.90 14.87
C TYR A 416 5.87 -14.65 13.85
N THR A 417 6.23 -14.50 12.59
CA THR A 417 5.31 -14.31 11.46
C THR A 417 5.83 -15.14 10.28
N PRO A 418 5.52 -16.46 10.26
CA PRO A 418 6.00 -17.35 9.23
C PRO A 418 5.36 -17.02 7.88
N LYS A 419 6.20 -17.02 6.85
CA LYS A 419 5.91 -16.68 5.46
C LYS A 419 5.99 -17.93 4.59
N GLN A 420 6.76 -17.92 3.51
CA GLN A 420 6.91 -19.10 2.66
C GLN A 420 7.49 -20.29 3.45
N ILE A 421 7.04 -21.49 3.09
CA ILE A 421 7.55 -22.77 3.55
C ILE A 421 8.00 -23.60 2.33
N SER A 422 9.10 -24.32 2.47
CA SER A 422 9.65 -25.22 1.45
C SER A 422 10.13 -26.52 2.12
N ILE A 423 9.87 -27.67 1.50
CA ILE A 423 10.20 -28.98 2.08
C ILE A 423 11.25 -29.72 1.25
N ASP A 424 12.35 -30.10 1.90
CA ASP A 424 13.26 -31.12 1.39
C ASP A 424 12.56 -32.48 1.46
N GLN A 425 12.12 -32.94 0.28
CA GLN A 425 11.36 -34.16 0.08
C GLN A 425 12.14 -35.44 0.42
N ILE A 426 13.47 -35.37 0.50
CA ILE A 426 14.36 -36.51 0.78
C ILE A 426 14.74 -36.51 2.27
N ALA A 427 15.22 -35.37 2.79
CA ALA A 427 15.63 -35.24 4.19
C ALA A 427 14.44 -35.11 5.18
N LYS A 428 13.22 -34.89 4.66
CA LYS A 428 12.00 -34.61 5.44
C LYS A 428 12.17 -33.43 6.40
N LYS A 429 12.83 -32.39 5.89
CA LYS A 429 13.06 -31.10 6.57
C LYS A 429 12.19 -30.03 5.96
N LEU A 430 11.47 -29.28 6.79
CA LEU A 430 10.83 -28.02 6.39
C LEU A 430 11.78 -26.84 6.64
N TYR A 431 11.73 -25.85 5.76
CA TYR A 431 12.43 -24.57 5.82
C TYR A 431 11.41 -23.46 5.74
N VAL A 432 11.52 -22.44 6.60
CA VAL A 432 10.49 -21.40 6.76
C VAL A 432 11.12 -20.03 6.94
N ALA A 433 10.66 -19.07 6.15
CA ALA A 433 10.99 -17.66 6.35
C ALA A 433 10.11 -17.06 7.47
N ASP A 434 10.72 -16.29 8.37
CA ASP A 434 10.03 -15.60 9.46
C ASP A 434 10.28 -14.10 9.36
N ARG A 435 9.23 -13.34 9.03
CA ARG A 435 9.34 -11.96 8.54
C ARG A 435 9.69 -10.99 9.67
N GLU A 436 8.75 -10.73 10.57
CA GLU A 436 8.97 -9.91 11.76
C GLU A 436 9.95 -10.57 12.74
N GLY A 437 10.09 -11.91 12.71
CA GLY A 437 11.15 -12.61 13.42
C GLY A 437 12.55 -12.41 12.83
N CYS A 438 12.65 -11.94 11.58
CA CYS A 438 13.91 -11.66 10.87
C CYS A 438 14.85 -12.89 10.83
N ARG A 439 14.30 -14.06 10.47
CA ARG A 439 14.97 -15.37 10.58
C ARG A 439 14.62 -16.31 9.43
N ILE A 440 15.46 -17.34 9.26
CA ILE A 440 15.08 -18.59 8.59
C ILE A 440 15.15 -19.73 9.62
N TRP A 441 14.09 -20.53 9.67
CA TRP A 441 13.95 -21.69 10.55
C TRP A 441 14.00 -23.00 9.76
N ARG A 442 14.48 -24.08 10.40
CA ARG A 442 14.43 -25.46 9.90
C ARG A 442 13.83 -26.37 10.97
N SER A 443 13.05 -27.37 10.59
CA SER A 443 12.67 -28.48 11.48
C SER A 443 12.44 -29.77 10.69
N ASN A 444 12.21 -30.88 11.39
CA ASN A 444 11.60 -32.06 10.78
C ASN A 444 10.13 -31.76 10.41
N THR A 445 9.54 -32.54 9.49
CA THR A 445 8.11 -32.41 9.09
C THR A 445 7.10 -32.71 10.21
N ASP A 446 7.51 -33.33 11.31
CA ASP A 446 6.70 -33.50 12.52
C ASP A 446 6.80 -32.32 13.52
N GLY A 447 7.59 -31.28 13.18
CA GLY A 447 7.89 -30.13 14.05
C GLY A 447 9.01 -30.37 15.07
N SER A 448 9.56 -31.58 15.15
CA SER A 448 10.70 -31.88 16.02
C SER A 448 12.00 -31.26 15.48
N ASN A 449 12.96 -31.01 16.37
CA ASN A 449 14.23 -30.36 16.05
C ASN A 449 14.06 -29.01 15.32
N LEU A 450 13.16 -28.15 15.83
CA LEU A 450 13.06 -26.77 15.40
C LEU A 450 14.32 -25.99 15.79
N GLU A 451 15.03 -25.52 14.78
CA GLU A 451 16.30 -24.82 14.86
C GLU A 451 16.27 -23.54 14.01
N MET A 452 16.96 -22.51 14.48
CA MET A 452 17.20 -21.29 13.72
C MET A 452 18.46 -21.51 12.87
N ILE A 453 18.41 -21.21 11.58
CA ILE A 453 19.56 -21.39 10.66
C ILE A 453 20.11 -20.09 10.07
N ILE A 454 19.34 -18.99 10.19
CA ILE A 454 19.75 -17.60 9.93
C ILE A 454 19.07 -16.71 11.00
N ASP A 455 19.82 -15.80 11.63
CA ASP A 455 19.26 -14.60 12.27
C ASP A 455 19.79 -13.34 11.58
N THR A 456 18.92 -12.61 10.86
CA THR A 456 19.36 -11.48 10.04
C THR A 456 19.67 -10.23 10.86
N ASN A 457 19.25 -10.17 12.14
CA ASN A 457 19.55 -9.07 13.06
C ASN A 457 21.03 -9.04 13.49
N THR A 458 21.81 -10.10 13.21
CA THR A 458 23.22 -10.23 13.60
C THR A 458 24.21 -10.03 12.45
N LEU A 459 23.73 -9.83 11.21
CA LEU A 459 24.59 -9.74 10.03
C LEU A 459 25.40 -8.43 9.99
N PRO A 460 26.72 -8.48 9.69
CA PRO A 460 27.61 -7.32 9.83
C PRO A 460 27.59 -6.37 8.62
N ALA A 461 26.44 -5.78 8.31
CA ALA A 461 26.33 -4.64 7.39
C ALA A 461 25.17 -3.71 7.79
N GLU A 462 25.53 -2.49 8.22
CA GLU A 462 24.63 -1.40 8.66
C GLU A 462 23.69 -1.75 9.84
N ARG A 463 23.93 -1.12 11.00
CA ARG A 463 23.09 -1.31 12.20
C ARG A 463 21.73 -0.63 12.05
N THR A 464 20.76 -1.33 11.48
CA THR A 464 19.35 -0.97 11.58
C THR A 464 18.72 -1.60 12.83
N THR A 465 17.64 -1.00 13.33
CA THR A 465 16.95 -1.43 14.56
C THR A 465 16.32 -2.81 14.37
N PRO A 466 16.29 -3.71 15.39
CA PRO A 466 15.55 -4.97 15.30
C PRO A 466 14.12 -4.77 14.78
N GLY A 467 13.73 -5.55 13.77
CA GLY A 467 12.46 -5.39 13.05
C GLY A 467 12.51 -4.51 11.79
N ASP A 468 13.68 -3.97 11.42
CA ASP A 468 13.86 -3.21 10.19
C ASP A 468 13.47 -4.02 8.92
N ILE A 469 12.90 -3.31 7.95
CA ILE A 469 12.29 -3.86 6.75
C ILE A 469 13.32 -4.41 5.74
N MET A 470 14.60 -4.03 5.86
CA MET A 470 15.70 -4.68 5.12
C MET A 470 16.06 -6.06 5.69
N SER A 471 15.77 -6.33 6.96
CA SER A 471 16.11 -7.58 7.64
C SER A 471 15.05 -8.67 7.47
N GLN A 472 13.82 -8.27 7.15
CA GLN A 472 12.63 -9.12 7.03
C GLN A 472 12.75 -10.18 5.92
N CYS A 473 12.76 -11.47 6.31
CA CYS A 473 12.70 -12.61 5.39
C CYS A 473 11.28 -12.85 4.86
N VAL A 474 11.11 -13.32 3.62
CA VAL A 474 9.76 -13.60 3.06
C VAL A 474 9.68 -14.95 2.35
N GLY A 475 10.48 -15.14 1.31
CA GLY A 475 10.56 -16.40 0.56
C GLY A 475 11.69 -17.29 1.06
N VAL A 476 11.57 -18.60 0.86
CA VAL A 476 12.61 -19.59 1.14
C VAL A 476 12.47 -20.80 0.20
N THR A 477 13.58 -21.32 -0.30
CA THR A 477 13.61 -22.61 -1.02
C THR A 477 14.93 -23.35 -0.79
N VAL A 478 14.94 -24.67 -1.01
CA VAL A 478 16.07 -25.56 -0.73
C VAL A 478 16.57 -26.28 -2.00
N ALA A 479 17.88 -26.44 -2.13
CA ALA A 479 18.56 -27.12 -3.22
C ALA A 479 19.49 -28.22 -2.68
N PRO A 480 18.95 -29.42 -2.37
CA PRO A 480 19.70 -30.49 -1.72
C PRO A 480 20.98 -30.92 -2.46
N LYS A 481 20.95 -31.05 -3.81
CA LYS A 481 22.17 -31.40 -4.57
C LYS A 481 23.28 -30.34 -4.55
N LEU A 482 22.94 -29.07 -4.33
CA LEU A 482 23.95 -28.01 -4.12
C LEU A 482 24.45 -27.95 -2.67
N GLY A 483 23.77 -28.63 -1.74
CA GLY A 483 23.95 -28.42 -0.31
C GLY A 483 23.54 -27.01 0.13
N LYS A 484 22.63 -26.34 -0.59
CA LYS A 484 22.26 -24.92 -0.40
C LYS A 484 20.78 -24.74 -0.02
N PHE A 485 20.48 -23.63 0.63
CA PHE A 485 19.14 -23.03 0.65
C PHE A 485 19.24 -21.54 0.32
N PHE A 486 18.11 -20.96 -0.08
CA PHE A 486 17.97 -19.59 -0.55
C PHE A 486 16.83 -18.89 0.19
N TRP A 487 16.94 -17.58 0.40
CA TRP A 487 15.83 -16.76 0.92
C TRP A 487 15.82 -15.35 0.33
N THR A 488 14.64 -14.72 0.34
CA THR A 488 14.48 -13.30 -0.01
C THR A 488 14.46 -12.42 1.23
N GLN A 489 14.94 -11.18 1.07
CA GLN A 489 14.57 -10.05 1.91
C GLN A 489 13.95 -8.98 1.03
N LYS A 490 12.73 -8.54 1.35
CA LYS A 490 11.94 -7.72 0.42
C LYS A 490 12.36 -6.23 0.35
N GLY A 491 12.95 -5.70 1.42
CA GLY A 491 13.26 -4.27 1.55
C GLY A 491 12.03 -3.35 1.72
N PRO A 492 12.23 -2.02 1.83
CA PRO A 492 11.16 -1.04 1.78
C PRO A 492 10.24 -1.29 0.60
N SER A 493 8.92 -1.22 0.81
CA SER A 493 7.98 -1.57 -0.26
C SER A 493 8.20 -0.66 -1.46
N LYS A 494 8.34 -1.29 -2.64
CA LYS A 494 8.61 -0.62 -3.93
C LYS A 494 9.88 0.26 -3.91
N GLY A 495 10.86 -0.10 -3.07
CA GLY A 495 12.09 0.69 -2.86
C GLY A 495 13.25 0.41 -3.82
N ASN A 496 13.21 -0.70 -4.58
CA ASN A 496 14.33 -1.22 -5.38
C ASN A 496 15.56 -1.58 -4.51
N LEU A 497 15.30 -2.25 -3.39
CA LEU A 497 16.27 -2.65 -2.35
C LEU A 497 16.13 -4.11 -1.87
N GLY A 498 15.29 -4.91 -2.54
CA GLY A 498 15.15 -6.34 -2.29
C GLY A 498 16.42 -7.14 -2.63
N ARG A 499 16.60 -8.27 -1.97
CA ARG A 499 17.81 -9.11 -2.04
C ARG A 499 17.47 -10.59 -2.00
N ILE A 500 18.24 -11.41 -2.71
CA ILE A 500 18.23 -12.88 -2.57
C ILE A 500 19.59 -13.32 -2.03
N PHE A 501 19.59 -14.19 -1.04
CA PHE A 501 20.77 -14.77 -0.43
C PHE A 501 20.81 -16.28 -0.59
N SER A 502 21.99 -16.86 -0.45
CA SER A 502 22.22 -18.30 -0.30
C SER A 502 23.13 -18.61 0.89
N ALA A 503 22.97 -19.79 1.47
CA ALA A 503 23.87 -20.35 2.47
C ALA A 503 23.84 -21.90 2.41
N ASN A 504 24.80 -22.57 3.05
CA ASN A 504 24.84 -24.03 3.13
C ASN A 504 23.70 -24.58 4.01
N ILE A 505 23.14 -25.73 3.64
CA ILE A 505 22.14 -26.46 4.45
C ILE A 505 22.69 -26.80 5.85
N ASP A 506 23.96 -27.18 5.92
CA ASP A 506 24.67 -27.46 7.16
C ASP A 506 25.65 -26.33 7.51
N PHE A 507 25.80 -26.03 8.80
CA PHE A 507 26.70 -24.97 9.26
C PHE A 507 28.18 -25.31 8.94
N PRO A 508 28.98 -24.30 8.57
CA PRO A 508 30.45 -24.43 8.59
C PRO A 508 30.93 -24.88 9.98
N THR A 509 32.04 -25.62 10.03
CA THR A 509 32.50 -26.27 11.27
C THR A 509 32.78 -25.27 12.40
N GLY A 510 31.96 -25.31 13.45
CA GLY A 510 32.06 -24.43 14.61
C GLY A 510 31.17 -23.19 14.57
N CYS A 511 30.49 -22.92 13.45
CA CYS A 511 29.54 -21.81 13.30
C CYS A 511 28.12 -22.16 13.77
N THR A 512 27.30 -21.12 13.94
CA THR A 512 25.88 -21.14 14.30
C THR A 512 25.08 -20.20 13.37
N ALA A 513 23.78 -20.03 13.62
CA ALA A 513 22.96 -19.07 12.88
C ALA A 513 23.32 -17.59 13.08
N LEU A 514 24.17 -17.28 14.07
CA LEU A 514 24.54 -15.91 14.48
C LEU A 514 25.90 -15.44 13.93
N ASP A 515 26.77 -16.38 13.55
CA ASP A 515 28.20 -16.15 13.26
C ASP A 515 28.71 -16.95 12.04
N ARG A 516 27.82 -17.58 11.27
CA ARG A 516 28.18 -18.29 10.03
C ARG A 516 28.65 -17.33 8.92
N GLU A 517 29.83 -17.63 8.37
CA GLU A 517 30.49 -16.81 7.34
C GLU A 517 30.12 -17.19 5.90
N ASP A 518 29.31 -18.23 5.68
CA ASP A 518 29.01 -18.80 4.36
C ASP A 518 27.81 -18.18 3.63
N ILE A 519 27.26 -17.10 4.19
CA ILE A 519 26.13 -16.34 3.62
C ILE A 519 26.60 -15.52 2.43
N CYS A 520 25.92 -15.68 1.28
CA CYS A 520 26.24 -14.99 0.04
C CYS A 520 25.02 -14.27 -0.52
N THR A 521 25.08 -12.95 -0.71
CA THR A 521 24.08 -12.22 -1.51
C THR A 521 24.27 -12.62 -2.98
N ILE A 522 23.26 -13.27 -3.58
CA ILE A 522 23.32 -13.72 -4.98
C ILE A 522 22.58 -12.79 -5.94
N ALA A 523 21.63 -11.98 -5.44
CA ALA A 523 21.02 -10.87 -6.17
C ALA A 523 20.72 -9.70 -5.22
N ASP A 524 20.88 -8.47 -5.71
CA ASP A 524 20.57 -7.24 -4.98
C ASP A 524 19.77 -6.25 -5.86
N LYS A 525 19.29 -5.16 -5.24
CA LYS A 525 18.52 -4.08 -5.89
C LYS A 525 17.26 -4.57 -6.62
N LEU A 526 16.67 -5.66 -6.14
CA LEU A 526 15.40 -6.17 -6.64
C LEU A 526 14.25 -5.25 -6.19
N PRO A 527 13.13 -5.16 -6.94
CA PRO A 527 12.05 -4.22 -6.62
C PRO A 527 11.39 -4.46 -5.25
N GLU A 528 10.81 -5.65 -5.05
CA GLU A 528 10.29 -6.17 -3.79
C GLU A 528 10.06 -7.70 -3.92
N CYS A 529 11.15 -8.48 -3.92
CA CYS A 529 11.11 -9.93 -4.15
C CYS A 529 10.43 -10.71 -2.99
N ILE A 530 9.54 -11.64 -3.33
CA ILE A 530 8.65 -12.36 -2.40
C ILE A 530 9.04 -13.84 -2.29
N ASP A 531 8.34 -14.76 -2.97
CA ASP A 531 8.52 -16.21 -2.83
C ASP A 531 9.58 -16.75 -3.79
N LEU A 532 10.14 -17.92 -3.48
CA LEU A 532 11.16 -18.63 -4.27
C LEU A 532 10.69 -20.03 -4.64
N ASP A 533 11.05 -20.51 -5.83
CA ASP A 533 11.01 -21.93 -6.18
C ASP A 533 12.27 -22.35 -6.96
N TYR A 534 12.66 -23.61 -6.90
CA TYR A 534 13.94 -24.09 -7.43
C TYR A 534 13.80 -25.41 -8.20
N VAL A 535 14.22 -25.41 -9.46
CA VAL A 535 14.19 -26.59 -10.33
C VAL A 535 15.59 -27.20 -10.41
N GLU A 536 15.79 -28.25 -9.62
CA GLU A 536 17.09 -28.93 -9.49
C GLU A 536 17.56 -29.61 -10.79
N ALA A 537 16.64 -29.97 -11.69
CA ALA A 537 16.96 -30.57 -12.98
C ALA A 537 17.61 -29.59 -13.99
N SER A 538 17.43 -28.28 -13.81
CA SER A 538 17.99 -27.23 -14.67
C SER A 538 18.91 -26.25 -13.92
N ASN A 539 19.12 -26.47 -12.62
CA ASN A 539 19.78 -25.56 -11.68
C ASN A 539 19.22 -24.12 -11.79
N THR A 540 17.90 -23.98 -11.81
CA THR A 540 17.23 -22.68 -12.05
C THR A 540 16.43 -22.24 -10.84
N LEU A 541 16.67 -21.01 -10.39
CA LEU A 541 15.91 -20.33 -9.34
C LEU A 541 14.84 -19.44 -9.97
N TYR A 542 13.63 -19.47 -9.41
CA TYR A 542 12.47 -18.67 -9.83
C TYR A 542 11.98 -17.86 -8.63
N TRP A 543 11.45 -16.65 -8.88
CA TRP A 543 10.83 -15.85 -7.82
C TRP A 543 9.73 -14.91 -8.33
N THR A 544 8.86 -14.51 -7.41
CA THR A 544 7.86 -13.45 -7.58
C THR A 544 8.34 -12.12 -7.01
N ASP A 545 7.74 -11.03 -7.48
CA ASP A 545 8.09 -9.68 -7.06
C ASP A 545 6.86 -8.75 -6.99
N ARG A 546 6.83 -7.82 -6.04
CA ARG A 546 5.73 -6.87 -5.78
C ARG A 546 6.07 -5.37 -5.96
N GLY A 547 7.26 -5.04 -6.45
CA GLY A 547 7.62 -3.65 -6.71
C GLY A 547 6.79 -3.03 -7.83
N GLU A 548 6.94 -1.72 -8.06
CA GLU A 548 6.21 -1.08 -9.16
C GLU A 548 6.72 -1.63 -10.50
N VAL A 549 5.76 -1.94 -11.37
CA VAL A 549 5.95 -2.25 -12.79
C VAL A 549 6.71 -1.08 -13.48
N PRO A 550 7.48 -1.29 -14.58
CA PRO A 550 7.82 -2.57 -15.22
C PRO A 550 8.93 -3.30 -14.47
N PHE A 551 9.50 -2.64 -13.47
CA PHE A 551 10.63 -3.12 -12.71
C PHE A 551 10.20 -4.33 -11.84
N GLY A 552 9.00 -4.28 -11.22
CA GLY A 552 8.39 -5.33 -10.40
C GLY A 552 7.00 -5.80 -10.85
N ASN A 553 6.23 -6.46 -9.97
CA ASN A 553 4.99 -7.18 -10.31
C ASN A 553 5.20 -8.23 -11.42
N CYS A 554 6.28 -9.01 -11.24
CA CYS A 554 6.86 -9.90 -12.22
C CYS A 554 7.09 -11.32 -11.66
N LEU A 555 7.18 -12.29 -12.57
CA LEU A 555 7.79 -13.61 -12.37
C LEU A 555 9.17 -13.60 -13.02
N TYR A 556 10.19 -14.03 -12.28
CA TYR A 556 11.58 -14.08 -12.71
C TYR A 556 12.11 -15.52 -12.81
N LYS A 557 13.21 -15.69 -13.55
CA LYS A 557 14.15 -16.81 -13.40
C LYS A 557 15.61 -16.34 -13.46
N ALA A 558 16.51 -17.17 -12.93
CA ALA A 558 17.92 -17.16 -13.26
C ALA A 558 18.52 -18.56 -13.10
N GLN A 559 19.38 -18.97 -14.03
CA GLN A 559 20.22 -20.15 -13.86
C GLN A 559 21.35 -19.88 -12.86
N LEU A 560 21.62 -20.87 -12.00
CA LEU A 560 22.70 -20.85 -11.01
C LEU A 560 23.94 -21.61 -11.50
N ASP A 561 25.09 -21.31 -10.89
CA ASP A 561 26.32 -22.11 -11.01
C ASP A 561 26.36 -23.27 -10.00
N ASP A 562 27.39 -24.11 -10.08
CA ASP A 562 27.63 -25.24 -9.16
C ASP A 562 27.88 -24.81 -7.70
N GLN A 563 28.02 -23.50 -7.42
CA GLN A 563 28.19 -22.94 -6.08
C GLN A 563 26.90 -22.28 -5.55
N GLY A 564 25.81 -22.30 -6.34
CA GLY A 564 24.55 -21.66 -6.01
C GLY A 564 24.58 -20.12 -6.12
N ARG A 565 25.40 -19.57 -7.01
CA ARG A 565 25.39 -18.14 -7.39
C ARG A 565 24.70 -17.95 -8.73
N MET A 566 24.24 -16.74 -9.05
CA MET A 566 23.67 -16.43 -10.36
C MET A 566 24.73 -16.59 -11.46
N ALA A 567 24.53 -17.56 -12.37
CA ALA A 567 25.40 -17.76 -13.54
C ALA A 567 25.08 -16.79 -14.69
N GLU A 568 23.86 -16.25 -14.70
CA GLU A 568 23.37 -15.25 -15.64
C GLU A 568 22.70 -14.07 -14.93
N LYS A 569 22.28 -13.05 -15.69
CA LYS A 569 21.43 -11.99 -15.13
C LYS A 569 19.99 -12.49 -14.96
N PRO A 570 19.28 -12.07 -13.89
CA PRO A 570 17.84 -12.26 -13.76
C PRO A 570 17.07 -11.94 -15.05
N GLN A 571 16.29 -12.91 -15.51
CA GLN A 571 15.37 -12.78 -16.64
C GLN A 571 13.95 -12.60 -16.12
N ILE A 572 13.23 -11.58 -16.60
CA ILE A 572 11.78 -11.47 -16.43
C ILE A 572 11.11 -12.47 -17.40
N LEU A 573 10.31 -13.39 -16.87
CA LEU A 573 9.52 -14.33 -17.67
C LEU A 573 8.15 -13.76 -18.02
N ALA A 574 7.49 -13.14 -17.04
CA ALA A 574 6.15 -12.64 -17.17
C ALA A 574 5.93 -11.43 -16.25
N GLN A 575 5.08 -10.50 -16.70
CA GLN A 575 4.81 -9.22 -16.04
C GLN A 575 3.29 -9.03 -15.87
N ASN A 576 2.87 -7.93 -15.25
CA ASN A 576 1.46 -7.58 -15.07
C ASN A 576 0.71 -8.64 -14.24
N TYR A 577 1.22 -8.90 -13.03
CA TYR A 577 0.48 -9.51 -11.93
C TYR A 577 -0.09 -8.39 -11.03
N ASN A 578 -1.06 -8.70 -10.15
CA ASN A 578 -1.67 -7.72 -9.25
C ASN A 578 -1.24 -7.95 -7.79
N GLU A 579 -0.01 -7.54 -7.47
CA GLU A 579 0.72 -7.84 -6.22
C GLU A 579 0.96 -9.35 -6.05
N ALA A 580 1.87 -9.91 -6.87
CA ALA A 580 2.21 -11.34 -6.89
C ALA A 580 2.74 -11.87 -5.55
N ILE A 581 2.33 -13.08 -5.14
CA ILE A 581 2.84 -13.75 -3.94
C ILE A 581 3.41 -15.12 -4.31
N GLY A 582 2.59 -16.16 -4.37
CA GLY A 582 3.07 -17.54 -4.49
C GLY A 582 3.50 -17.89 -5.90
N LEU A 583 4.46 -18.81 -6.01
CA LEU A 583 4.73 -19.54 -7.24
C LEU A 583 4.95 -21.04 -6.96
N LYS A 584 4.69 -21.87 -7.97
CA LYS A 584 5.17 -23.26 -8.02
C LYS A 584 5.44 -23.67 -9.47
N VAL A 585 6.55 -24.34 -9.71
CA VAL A 585 6.99 -24.80 -11.04
C VAL A 585 6.64 -26.27 -11.25
N ASP A 586 5.75 -26.55 -12.21
CA ASP A 586 5.52 -27.90 -12.72
C ASP A 586 6.50 -28.20 -13.87
N ALA A 587 7.74 -28.55 -13.50
CA ALA A 587 8.80 -28.85 -14.45
C ALA A 587 8.53 -30.10 -15.32
N GLU A 588 7.58 -30.96 -14.92
CA GLU A 588 7.18 -32.14 -15.71
C GLU A 588 6.30 -31.74 -16.91
N ASN A 589 5.47 -30.72 -16.74
CA ASN A 589 4.50 -30.26 -17.74
C ASN A 589 4.92 -28.98 -18.49
N ASP A 590 6.06 -28.39 -18.11
CA ASP A 590 6.54 -27.07 -18.55
C ASP A 590 5.47 -25.98 -18.28
N VAL A 591 5.11 -25.84 -17.00
CA VAL A 591 4.17 -24.81 -16.53
C VAL A 591 4.66 -24.20 -15.23
N ILE A 592 4.50 -22.88 -15.08
CA ILE A 592 4.67 -22.17 -13.81
C ILE A 592 3.32 -21.57 -13.42
N TYR A 593 2.89 -21.85 -12.19
CA TYR A 593 1.71 -21.27 -11.57
C TYR A 593 2.11 -20.12 -10.65
N VAL A 594 1.33 -19.03 -10.65
CA VAL A 594 1.59 -17.83 -9.84
C VAL A 594 0.27 -17.28 -9.28
N THR A 595 0.24 -16.90 -8.00
CA THR A 595 -0.90 -16.23 -7.35
C THR A 595 -0.64 -14.76 -7.12
N ASP A 596 -1.72 -13.98 -6.99
CA ASP A 596 -1.63 -12.58 -6.59
C ASP A 596 -2.73 -12.15 -5.60
N LEU A 597 -2.46 -11.08 -4.84
CA LEU A 597 -3.41 -10.51 -3.87
C LEU A 597 -4.64 -9.88 -4.55
N GLY A 598 -4.59 -9.69 -5.87
CA GLY A 598 -5.72 -9.37 -6.73
C GLY A 598 -6.73 -10.50 -6.93
N GLY A 599 -6.52 -11.67 -6.32
CA GLY A 599 -7.46 -12.80 -6.37
C GLY A 599 -7.34 -13.63 -7.65
N SER A 600 -6.20 -13.58 -8.34
CA SER A 600 -5.96 -14.38 -9.55
C SER A 600 -4.99 -15.54 -9.29
N ILE A 601 -5.33 -16.71 -9.83
CA ILE A 601 -4.36 -17.78 -10.07
C ILE A 601 -4.01 -17.72 -11.56
N TRP A 602 -2.73 -17.57 -11.87
CA TRP A 602 -2.19 -17.55 -13.22
C TRP A 602 -1.43 -18.83 -13.53
N ARG A 603 -1.31 -19.14 -14.82
CA ARG A 603 -0.32 -20.07 -15.36
C ARG A 603 0.40 -19.47 -16.56
N CYS A 604 1.64 -19.88 -16.79
CA CYS A 604 2.44 -19.62 -17.99
C CYS A 604 3.38 -20.81 -18.25
N ARG A 605 4.06 -20.83 -19.40
CA ARG A 605 5.14 -21.77 -19.76
C ARG A 605 6.46 -21.37 -19.07
N MET A 606 7.45 -22.26 -18.97
CA MET A 606 8.75 -21.93 -18.35
C MET A 606 9.64 -20.99 -19.21
N ASP A 607 9.19 -20.70 -20.44
CA ASP A 607 9.72 -19.63 -21.31
C ASP A 607 8.97 -18.28 -21.16
N GLY A 608 7.90 -18.23 -20.36
CA GLY A 608 7.05 -17.05 -20.14
C GLY A 608 5.81 -16.96 -21.05
N SER A 609 5.70 -17.81 -22.06
CA SER A 609 4.57 -17.83 -23.00
C SER A 609 3.28 -18.41 -22.39
N ASP A 610 2.16 -18.31 -23.12
CA ASP A 610 0.83 -18.79 -22.68
C ASP A 610 0.38 -18.27 -21.29
N LYS A 611 0.82 -17.06 -20.87
CA LYS A 611 0.34 -16.44 -19.63
C LYS A 611 -1.17 -16.20 -19.71
N ARG A 612 -1.92 -16.87 -18.83
CA ARG A 612 -3.37 -16.70 -18.69
C ARG A 612 -3.84 -17.04 -17.27
N LYS A 613 -5.02 -16.55 -16.89
CA LYS A 613 -5.65 -16.94 -15.63
C LYS A 613 -6.15 -18.38 -15.68
N VAL A 614 -5.93 -19.11 -14.60
CA VAL A 614 -6.63 -20.36 -14.24
C VAL A 614 -7.91 -20.00 -13.48
N LEU A 615 -7.81 -19.10 -12.51
CA LEU A 615 -8.92 -18.61 -11.68
C LEU A 615 -8.84 -17.08 -11.53
N ASP A 616 -10.01 -16.45 -11.39
CA ASP A 616 -10.16 -15.01 -11.15
C ASP A 616 -11.31 -14.80 -10.15
N GLU A 617 -10.99 -14.68 -8.86
CA GLU A 617 -11.95 -14.51 -7.77
C GLU A 617 -11.67 -13.18 -7.06
N GLN A 618 -12.33 -12.10 -7.49
CA GLN A 618 -12.14 -10.73 -6.97
C GLN A 618 -12.48 -10.55 -5.48
N THR A 619 -12.96 -11.60 -4.81
CA THR A 619 -13.22 -11.69 -3.36
C THR A 619 -12.16 -12.51 -2.59
N SER A 620 -11.04 -12.87 -3.23
CA SER A 620 -9.92 -13.57 -2.62
C SER A 620 -8.64 -12.74 -2.67
N CYS A 621 -7.71 -12.99 -1.76
CA CYS A 621 -6.34 -12.49 -1.84
C CYS A 621 -5.40 -13.70 -1.74
N PHE A 622 -4.98 -14.24 -2.88
CA PHE A 622 -4.24 -15.49 -2.90
C PHE A 622 -2.77 -15.30 -2.51
N THR A 623 -2.29 -16.17 -1.63
CA THR A 623 -0.91 -16.26 -1.18
C THR A 623 -0.28 -17.55 -1.73
N GLY A 624 0.58 -18.24 -0.98
CA GLY A 624 1.33 -19.41 -1.41
C GLY A 624 0.48 -20.51 -2.06
N LEU A 625 1.11 -21.26 -2.96
CA LEU A 625 0.50 -22.35 -3.70
C LEU A 625 1.47 -23.53 -3.83
N THR A 626 0.93 -24.75 -3.95
CA THR A 626 1.70 -25.95 -4.28
C THR A 626 0.88 -26.90 -5.16
N LEU A 627 1.53 -27.95 -5.66
CA LEU A 627 0.94 -28.98 -6.50
C LEU A 627 0.73 -30.26 -5.69
N VAL A 628 -0.35 -30.99 -5.97
CA VAL A 628 -0.76 -32.23 -5.30
C VAL A 628 -1.19 -33.33 -6.29
#